data_AF-A0A3C1WNY8-F1
#
_entry.id   AF-A0A3C1WNY8-F1
#
_cell.length_a   1.000
_cell.length_b   1.000
_cell.length_c   1.000
_cell.angle_alpha   90.00
_cell.angle_beta   90.00
_cell.angle_gamma   90.00
#
_symmetry.space_group_name_H-M   'P 1'
#
loop_
_entity.id
_entity.type
_entity.pdbx_description
1 polymer ?
#
loop_
_entity_poly.entity_id
_entity_poly.type
_entity_poly.pdbx_seq_one_letter_code
_entity_poly.pdbx_strand_id
1 'polypeptide(L)' 'KLEDGIAKADEVAYGSKNDKRIIGVEIHSGKNRVVRRMFEALGYKVEKLDRVMFAGLTKKDLPRGKWRHLDSREVSLLYK' A
#
# COMPACT_ATOMS: atom_id res chain seq x y z
N LYS A 1 -12.56 -4.16 -14.57
CA LYS A 1 -11.92 -3.04 -15.29
C LYS A 1 -12.40 -1.75 -14.63
N LEU A 2 -11.51 -0.80 -14.29
CA LEU A 2 -11.91 0.45 -13.65
C LEU A 2 -12.20 1.54 -14.70
N GLU A 3 -12.91 2.59 -14.31
CA GLU A 3 -13.31 3.70 -15.20
C GLU A 3 -12.11 4.39 -15.87
N ASP A 4 -10.98 4.49 -15.18
CA ASP A 4 -9.73 5.09 -15.68
C ASP A 4 -8.74 4.05 -16.24
N GLY A 5 -9.23 2.85 -16.56
CA GLY A 5 -8.47 1.78 -17.21
C GLY A 5 -8.19 0.57 -16.33
N ILE A 6 -7.11 -0.15 -16.64
CA ILE A 6 -6.73 -1.37 -15.91
C ILE A 6 -5.94 -0.95 -14.66
N ALA A 7 -6.38 -1.43 -13.50
CA ALA A 7 -5.58 -1.46 -12.28
C ALA A 7 -5.10 -2.89 -12.08
N LYS A 8 -3.80 -3.06 -11.87
CA LYS A 8 -3.14 -4.34 -11.69
C LYS A 8 -2.43 -4.33 -10.34
N ALA A 9 -2.62 -5.39 -9.57
CA ALA A 9 -1.76 -5.70 -8.43
C ALA A 9 -0.52 -6.43 -8.95
N ASP A 10 0.64 -6.03 -8.46
CA ASP A 10 1.90 -6.71 -8.75
C ASP A 10 2.02 -7.96 -7.88
N GLU A 11 1.64 -7.85 -6.61
CA GLU A 11 1.56 -8.96 -5.67
C GLU A 11 0.33 -8.83 -4.77
N VAL A 12 -0.23 -9.98 -4.35
CA VAL A 12 -1.33 -10.06 -3.38
C VAL A 12 -1.06 -11.21 -2.42
N ALA A 13 -1.19 -10.96 -1.12
CA ALA A 13 -1.01 -11.97 -0.08
C ALA A 13 -1.96 -11.73 1.10
N TYR A 14 -2.21 -12.77 1.90
CA TYR A 14 -2.87 -12.59 3.20
C TYR A 14 -1.89 -11.96 4.19
N GLY A 15 -2.26 -10.81 4.77
CA GLY A 15 -1.45 -10.11 5.77
C GLY A 15 -1.55 -10.70 7.18
N SER A 16 -2.41 -11.72 7.38
CA SER A 16 -2.54 -12.46 8.62
C SER A 16 -2.87 -13.92 8.31
N LYS A 17 -2.27 -14.85 9.07
CA LYS A 17 -2.60 -16.28 8.98
C LYS A 17 -4.00 -16.59 9.52
N ASN A 18 -4.47 -15.78 10.48
CA ASN A 18 -5.70 -16.05 11.23
C ASN A 18 -6.87 -15.16 10.79
N ASP A 19 -6.61 -14.07 10.07
CA ASP A 19 -7.66 -13.17 9.55
C ASP A 19 -7.49 -12.92 8.06
N LYS A 20 -8.28 -13.63 7.25
CA LYS A 20 -8.30 -13.52 5.79
C LYS A 20 -8.90 -12.20 5.28
N ARG A 21 -9.40 -11.32 6.15
CA ARG A 21 -9.86 -9.97 5.78
C ARG A 21 -8.70 -8.98 5.65
N ILE A 22 -7.51 -9.34 6.15
CA ILE A 22 -6.31 -8.52 6.01
C ILE A 22 -5.58 -8.97 4.75
N ILE A 23 -5.61 -8.11 3.73
CA ILE A 23 -4.95 -8.36 2.45
C ILE A 23 -3.80 -7.37 2.26
N GLY A 24 -2.60 -7.90 2.03
CA GLY A 24 -1.46 -7.15 1.52
C GLY A 24 -1.55 -7.05 0.00
N VAL A 25 -1.37 -5.84 -0.53
CA VAL A 25 -1.38 -5.57 -1.96
C VAL A 25 -0.21 -4.68 -2.31
N GLU A 26 0.60 -5.12 -3.27
CA GLU A 26 1.64 -4.30 -3.91
C GLU A 26 1.14 -3.77 -5.24
N ILE A 27 1.37 -2.47 -5.48
CA ILE A 27 0.99 -1.80 -6.71
C ILE A 27 2.04 -0.77 -7.13
N HIS A 28 2.29 -0.69 -8.43
CA HIS A 28 2.96 0.42 -9.09
C HIS A 28 1.91 1.29 -9.81
N SER A 29 1.11 2.02 -9.04
CA SER A 29 0.09 2.92 -9.57
C SER A 29 -0.15 4.13 -8.67
N GLY A 30 -0.12 5.32 -9.27
CA GLY A 30 -0.45 6.59 -8.60
C GLY A 30 -1.91 7.02 -8.75
N LYS A 31 -2.78 6.19 -9.35
CA LYS A 31 -4.17 6.59 -9.63
C LYS A 31 -4.97 6.77 -8.35
N ASN A 32 -5.82 7.79 -8.32
CA ASN A 32 -6.60 8.13 -7.14
C ASN A 32 -7.47 6.94 -6.68
N ARG A 33 -7.40 6.64 -5.37
CA ARG A 33 -8.19 5.59 -4.70
C ARG A 33 -8.11 4.20 -5.36
N VAL A 34 -7.03 3.90 -6.10
CA VAL A 34 -6.93 2.68 -6.92
C VAL A 34 -7.19 1.40 -6.13
N VAL A 35 -6.60 1.24 -4.94
CA VAL A 35 -6.82 0.05 -4.09
C VAL A 35 -8.31 -0.09 -3.73
N ARG A 36 -8.96 1.00 -3.29
CA ARG A 36 -10.38 0.95 -2.92
C ARG A 36 -11.26 0.56 -4.11
N ARG A 37 -11.01 1.15 -5.28
CA ARG A 37 -11.76 0.85 -6.50
C ARG A 37 -11.54 -0.58 -7.01
N MET A 38 -10.33 -1.12 -6.86
CA MET A 38 -10.05 -2.52 -7.19
C MET A 38 -10.92 -3.48 -6.37
N PHE A 39 -10.98 -3.28 -5.05
CA PHE A 39 -11.80 -4.13 -4.17
C PHE A 39 -13.31 -3.89 -4.37
N GLU A 40 -13.73 -2.65 -4.62
CA GLU A 40 -15.13 -2.31 -4.91
C GLU A 40 -15.63 -2.98 -6.19
N ALA A 41 -14.80 -3.02 -7.25
CA ALA A 41 -15.11 -3.73 -8.48
C ALA A 41 -15.24 -5.26 -8.30
N LEU A 42 -14.74 -5.80 -7.18
CA LEU A 42 -14.88 -7.20 -6.77
C LEU A 42 -16.02 -7.42 -5.76
N GLY A 43 -16.79 -6.38 -5.43
CA GLY A 43 -17.88 -6.44 -4.44
C GLY A 43 -17.44 -6.31 -2.99
N TYR A 44 -16.20 -5.91 -2.71
CA TYR A 44 -15.68 -5.74 -1.35
C TYR A 44 -15.61 -4.27 -0.94
N LYS A 45 -15.91 -4.00 0.33
CA LYS A 45 -15.73 -2.69 0.96
C LYS A 45 -14.43 -2.67 1.77
N VAL A 46 -13.52 -1.75 1.41
CA VAL A 46 -12.29 -1.53 2.18
C VAL A 46 -12.58 -0.67 3.41
N GLU A 47 -12.59 -1.28 4.60
CA GLU A 47 -12.83 -0.59 5.87
C GLU A 47 -11.63 0.26 6.30
N LYS A 48 -10.43 -0.31 6.21
CA LYS A 48 -9.17 0.34 6.58
C LYS A 48 -8.17 0.18 5.45
N LEU A 49 -7.47 1.27 5.12
CA LEU A 49 -6.36 1.26 4.18
C LEU A 49 -5.16 1.88 4.87
N ASP A 50 -4.05 1.16 4.88
CA ASP A 50 -2.85 1.53 5.60
C ASP A 50 -1.62 1.24 4.74
N ARG A 51 -0.87 2.28 4.40
CA ARG A 51 0.35 2.12 3.61
C ARG A 51 1.50 1.81 4.56
N VAL A 52 1.93 0.55 4.55
CA VAL A 52 2.98 0.05 5.44
C VAL A 52 4.39 0.23 4.87
N MET A 53 4.51 0.27 3.53
CA MET A 53 5.76 0.41 2.81
C MET A 53 5.60 1.36 1.61
N PHE A 54 6.66 2.08 1.26
CA PHE A 54 6.75 2.90 0.05
C PHE A 54 8.21 3.05 -0.36
N ALA A 55 8.56 2.67 -1.59
CA ALA A 55 9.92 2.80 -2.14
C ALA A 55 11.02 2.29 -1.17
N GLY A 56 10.81 1.10 -0.60
CA GLY A 56 11.73 0.49 0.39
C GLY A 56 11.70 1.11 1.80
N LEU A 57 11.01 2.23 2.00
CA LEU A 57 10.77 2.81 3.32
C LEU A 57 9.61 2.12 4.02
N THR A 58 9.70 2.00 5.33
CA THR A 58 8.61 1.51 6.18
C THR A 58 8.26 2.52 7.25
N LYS A 59 7.03 2.46 7.75
CA LYS A 59 6.61 3.26 8.91
C LYS A 59 6.99 2.64 10.27
N LYS A 60 7.87 1.64 10.28
CA LYS A 60 8.32 0.98 11.50
C LYS A 60 8.95 2.05 12.42
N ASP A 61 8.64 1.96 13.71
CA ASP A 61 9.15 2.87 14.74
C ASP A 61 8.75 4.35 14.57
N LEU A 62 7.76 4.66 13.71
CA LEU A 62 7.19 6.00 13.56
C LEU A 62 5.76 6.06 14.13
N PRO A 63 5.55 6.74 15.27
CA PRO A 63 4.22 6.87 15.86
C PRO A 63 3.24 7.61 14.95
N ARG A 64 1.94 7.32 15.11
CA ARG A 64 0.88 7.96 14.34
C ARG A 64 0.92 9.49 14.53
N GLY A 65 0.86 10.22 13.41
CA GLY A 65 0.87 11.69 13.41
C GLY A 65 2.25 12.32 13.64
N LYS A 66 3.31 11.52 13.73
CA LYS A 66 4.69 12.00 13.81
C LYS A 66 5.39 11.86 12.48
N TRP A 67 6.48 12.60 12.34
CA TRP A 67 7.41 12.56 11.23
C TRP A 67 8.83 12.55 11.77
N ARG A 68 9.79 12.13 10.95
CA ARG A 68 11.22 12.22 11.21
C ARG A 68 11.97 12.50 9.92
N HIS A 69 13.20 12.97 10.03
CA HIS A 69 14.10 12.97 8.88
C HIS A 69 14.50 11.55 8.51
N LEU A 70 14.72 11.33 7.22
CA LEU A 70 15.35 10.12 6.71
C LEU A 70 16.84 10.13 7.09
N ASP A 71 17.38 8.97 7.40
CA ASP A 71 18.83 8.84 7.57
C ASP A 71 19.56 8.82 6.21
N SER A 72 20.89 8.93 6.24
CA SER A 72 21.69 8.96 5.01
C SER A 72 21.55 7.71 4.15
N ARG A 73 21.27 6.54 4.75
CA ARG A 73 21.08 5.28 4.02
C ARG A 73 19.72 5.25 3.32
N GLU A 74 18.67 5.68 4.01
CA GLU A 74 17.32 5.80 3.46
C GLU A 74 17.28 6.82 2.31
N VAL A 75 17.98 7.95 2.45
CA VAL A 75 18.12 8.94 1.38
C VAL A 75 18.85 8.33 0.18
N SER A 76 19.97 7.65 0.41
CA SER A 76 20.74 6.99 -0.65
C SER A 76 19.92 5.94 -1.41
N LEU A 77 19.05 5.21 -0.72
CA LEU A 77 18.17 4.20 -1.31
C LEU A 77 17.14 4.80 -2.28
N LEU A 78 16.69 6.05 -2.06
CA LEU A 78 15.72 6.72 -2.94
C LEU A 78 16.33 7.36 -4.18
N TYR A 79 17.64 7.62 -4.19
CA TYR A 79 18.34 8.23 -5.32
C TYR A 79 18.87 7.22 -6.35
N LYS A 80 18.71 5.92 -6.08
CA LYS A 80 19.01 4.85 -7.03
C LYS A 80 17.79 4.54 -7.87
#